data_AF-A0A955JA54-F1
#
_entry.id   AF-A0A955JA54-F1
#
_cell.length_a   1.000
_cell.length_b   1.000
_cell.length_c   1.000
_cell.angle_alpha   90.00
_cell.angle_beta   90.00
_cell.angle_gamma   90.00
#
_symmetry.space_group_name_H-M   'P 1'
#
loop_
_entity.id
_entity.type
_entity.pdbx_description
1 polymer ?
#
loop_
_entity_poly.entity_id
_entity_poly.type
_entity_poly.pdbx_seq_one_letter_code
_entity_poly.pdbx_strand_id
1 'polypeptide(L)'
;MNPSRPTGARAARVSLLAAVLLAGLGASLALGSLAQADPDPVHPEYNTYHPSSRVLVLGDQVIERARVFDRYVRAGRNKSHHSCLVTDVPGYGAIIVKRMGLRVLRVRPEDLIVKDDLSRDVKAGAELSELAGVRIDPQMQWLTFDLPKPGSDPVRGVIKDAPMLTGWKTLQEVLDSNKRFNAEVMTYTPDPESLAKLASVGGVWRVDMYFGSWCTNCERYLPRIIATAHTHLAAQRRSNPKATEVQLRFYGLPPVGGDPGFYDDPEVKARHIGKLPAGLIYKSGQLVGRIEGTNWENPAAALYAVLSSVSN
;
A
#
# COMPACT_ATOMS: atom_id res chain seq x y z
N MET A 1 -1.81 51.86 -39.86
CA MET A 1 -1.36 52.87 -38.87
C MET A 1 -1.08 52.14 -37.57
N ASN A 2 0.12 52.32 -37.05
CA ASN A 2 0.72 51.59 -35.93
C ASN A 2 1.12 52.65 -34.90
N PRO A 3 0.80 52.50 -33.61
CA PRO A 3 1.63 53.12 -32.59
C PRO A 3 2.11 52.13 -31.51
N SER A 4 3.43 51.96 -31.50
CA SER A 4 4.33 52.10 -30.35
C SER A 4 4.14 51.23 -29.09
N ARG A 5 5.09 50.29 -28.94
CA ARG A 5 5.57 49.70 -27.69
C ARG A 5 6.22 50.75 -26.77
N PRO A 6 6.14 50.61 -25.44
CA PRO A 6 7.13 51.14 -24.54
C PRO A 6 8.18 50.08 -24.17
N THR A 7 9.43 50.40 -24.48
CA THR A 7 10.67 49.85 -23.93
C THR A 7 10.86 50.33 -22.49
N GLY A 8 11.21 49.44 -21.56
CA GLY A 8 11.47 49.83 -20.18
C GLY A 8 12.35 48.86 -19.40
N ALA A 9 13.57 49.33 -19.14
CA ALA A 9 14.44 49.05 -17.99
C ALA A 9 15.05 47.64 -17.80
N ARG A 10 16.35 47.59 -18.13
CA ARG A 10 17.35 46.67 -17.58
C ARG A 10 17.43 46.82 -16.06
N ALA A 11 17.38 45.72 -15.33
CA ALA A 11 17.90 45.61 -13.97
C ALA A 11 19.04 44.60 -13.97
N ALA A 12 20.26 45.12 -13.92
CA ALA A 12 21.45 44.32 -13.63
C ALA A 12 21.37 43.87 -12.16
N ARG A 13 21.37 42.55 -11.93
CA ARG A 13 21.68 41.99 -10.61
C ARG A 13 23.01 41.26 -10.69
N VAL A 14 24.01 41.95 -10.16
CA VAL A 14 25.25 41.38 -9.65
C VAL A 14 24.87 40.34 -8.61
N SER A 15 25.39 39.13 -8.71
CA SER A 15 25.37 38.16 -7.63
C SER A 15 26.76 37.56 -7.48
N LEU A 16 27.33 37.88 -6.31
CA LEU A 16 28.60 37.43 -5.76
C LEU A 16 28.77 35.92 -5.96
N LEU A 17 29.88 35.54 -6.60
CA LEU A 17 30.51 34.25 -6.36
C LEU A 17 31.16 34.29 -4.97
N ALA A 18 30.60 33.54 -4.02
CA ALA A 18 31.29 33.15 -2.80
C ALA A 18 31.84 31.73 -3.00
N ALA A 19 33.11 31.63 -3.36
CA ALA A 19 33.86 30.39 -3.33
C ALA A 19 34.24 30.09 -1.87
N VAL A 20 33.57 29.12 -1.25
CA VAL A 20 33.96 28.57 0.05
C VAL A 20 34.87 27.36 -0.21
N LEU A 21 36.16 27.60 -0.02
CA LEU A 21 37.19 26.58 0.18
C LEU A 21 36.92 25.85 1.51
N LEU A 22 36.57 24.57 1.44
CA LEU A 22 36.59 23.68 2.61
C LEU A 22 37.88 22.84 2.57
N ALA A 23 38.88 23.36 3.28
CA ALA A 23 40.06 22.60 3.67
C ALA A 23 39.67 21.56 4.72
N GLY A 24 40.26 20.37 4.59
CA GLY A 24 39.98 19.21 5.41
C GLY A 24 40.38 19.36 6.87
N LEU A 25 39.57 18.76 7.73
CA LEU A 25 39.97 18.26 9.04
C LEU A 25 39.31 16.89 9.20
N GLY A 26 40.13 15.84 9.15
CA GLY A 26 39.73 14.47 9.43
C GLY A 26 39.37 14.33 10.90
N ALA A 27 38.08 14.40 11.20
CA ALA A 27 37.55 13.92 12.47
C ALA A 27 37.21 12.43 12.28
N SER A 28 38.09 11.56 12.79
CA SER A 28 37.77 10.15 13.01
C SER A 28 36.66 10.07 14.06
N LEU A 29 35.40 10.13 13.61
CA LEU A 29 34.25 9.84 14.44
C LEU A 29 34.34 8.35 14.81
N ALA A 30 34.76 8.09 16.05
CA ALA A 30 34.57 6.80 16.68
C ALA A 30 33.06 6.53 16.72
N LEU A 31 32.58 5.78 15.74
CA LEU A 31 31.25 5.19 15.72
C LEU A 31 31.21 4.17 16.86
N GLY A 32 30.92 4.66 18.07
CA GLY A 32 30.56 3.80 19.19
C GLY A 32 29.42 2.91 18.72
N SER A 33 29.65 1.60 18.71
CA SER A 33 28.62 0.60 18.48
C SER A 33 27.50 0.86 19.48
N LEU A 34 26.45 1.55 19.06
CA LEU A 34 25.21 1.62 19.81
C LEU A 34 24.77 0.19 19.98
N ALA A 35 24.90 -0.35 21.20
CA ALA A 35 24.40 -1.67 21.53
C ALA A 35 22.94 -1.70 21.07
N GLN A 36 22.64 -2.51 20.06
CA GLN A 36 21.26 -2.75 19.64
C GLN A 36 20.57 -3.32 20.87
N ALA A 37 19.65 -2.55 21.45
CA ALA A 37 18.78 -3.05 22.50
C ALA A 37 18.10 -4.32 21.97
N ASP A 38 18.08 -5.37 22.78
CA ASP A 38 17.38 -6.60 22.42
C ASP A 38 15.93 -6.24 22.04
N PRO A 39 15.39 -6.82 20.94
CA PRO A 39 14.04 -6.53 20.54
C PRO A 39 13.06 -6.88 21.66
N ASP A 40 12.07 -6.00 21.89
CA ASP A 40 11.04 -6.22 22.90
C ASP A 40 10.43 -7.63 22.73
N PRO A 41 10.29 -8.42 23.81
CA PRO A 41 9.71 -9.76 23.70
C PRO A 41 8.27 -9.66 23.21
N VAL A 42 7.91 -10.53 22.27
CA VAL A 42 6.60 -10.53 21.58
C VAL A 42 5.62 -11.50 22.24
N HIS A 43 4.35 -11.09 22.35
CA HIS A 43 3.27 -11.93 22.87
C HIS A 43 3.05 -13.16 21.97
N PRO A 44 2.99 -14.39 22.52
CA PRO A 44 2.92 -15.62 21.71
C PRO A 44 1.63 -15.74 20.89
N GLU A 45 0.50 -15.24 21.39
CA GLU A 45 -0.78 -15.28 20.68
C GLU A 45 -1.11 -14.06 19.81
N TYR A 46 -0.56 -12.89 20.11
CA TYR A 46 -0.98 -11.61 19.53
C TYR A 46 0.17 -10.97 18.77
N ASN A 47 0.62 -11.68 17.74
CA ASN A 47 1.70 -11.25 16.85
C ASN A 47 1.26 -11.34 15.39
N THR A 48 2.02 -10.68 14.53
CA THR A 48 1.94 -10.79 13.07
C THR A 48 0.61 -10.25 12.52
N TYR A 49 0.18 -9.10 13.02
CA TYR A 49 -0.99 -8.38 12.50
C TYR A 49 -0.57 -7.52 11.31
N HIS A 50 -1.00 -7.89 10.11
CA HIS A 50 -0.67 -7.14 8.89
C HIS A 50 -1.73 -6.09 8.59
N PRO A 51 -1.37 -4.91 8.06
CA PRO A 51 -2.35 -3.90 7.66
C PRO A 51 -3.44 -4.49 6.74
N SER A 52 -4.69 -4.14 7.01
CA SER A 52 -5.88 -4.59 6.27
C SER A 52 -6.48 -3.43 5.48
N SER A 53 -7.17 -3.76 4.38
CA SER A 53 -8.03 -2.82 3.64
C SER A 53 -9.37 -2.58 4.36
N ARG A 54 -9.65 -3.30 5.44
CA ARG A 54 -10.91 -3.16 6.20
C ARG A 54 -10.95 -1.86 6.99
N VAL A 55 -12.17 -1.39 7.23
CA VAL A 55 -12.46 -0.18 7.98
C VAL A 55 -13.27 -0.51 9.24
N LEU A 56 -13.07 0.28 10.28
CA LEU A 56 -13.95 0.31 11.43
C LEU A 56 -15.08 1.31 11.18
N VAL A 57 -16.31 0.87 11.35
CA VAL A 57 -17.50 1.72 11.44
C VAL A 57 -17.99 1.71 12.88
N LEU A 58 -18.28 2.87 13.46
CA LEU A 58 -18.97 2.97 14.76
C LEU A 58 -20.31 3.68 14.54
N GLY A 59 -21.42 3.01 14.88
CA GLY A 59 -22.75 3.41 14.45
C GLY A 59 -22.81 3.44 12.92
N ASP A 60 -23.06 4.63 12.36
CA ASP A 60 -23.12 4.85 10.91
C ASP A 60 -21.88 5.58 10.35
N GLN A 61 -20.85 5.81 11.18
CA GLN A 61 -19.68 6.59 10.80
C GLN A 61 -18.44 5.70 10.59
N VAL A 62 -17.80 5.85 9.43
CA VAL A 62 -16.47 5.27 9.18
C VAL A 62 -15.45 6.04 10.02
N ILE A 63 -14.67 5.31 10.83
CA ILE A 63 -13.63 5.91 11.65
C ILE A 63 -12.33 5.97 10.85
N GLU A 64 -12.14 7.04 10.09
CA GLU A 64 -11.00 7.21 9.18
C GLU A 64 -9.62 7.12 9.83
N ARG A 65 -9.52 7.48 11.11
CA ARG A 65 -8.27 7.36 11.87
C ARG A 65 -7.96 5.95 12.33
N ALA A 66 -8.97 5.09 12.46
CA ALA A 66 -8.77 3.72 12.88
C ALA A 66 -7.98 2.95 11.82
N ARG A 67 -7.18 1.98 12.27
CA ARG A 67 -6.43 1.09 11.37
C ARG A 67 -6.78 -0.32 11.74
N VAL A 68 -7.20 -1.11 10.76
CA VAL A 68 -7.48 -2.53 10.94
C VAL A 68 -6.26 -3.31 10.49
N PHE A 69 -5.87 -4.29 11.29
CA PHE A 69 -4.80 -5.22 10.98
C PHE A 69 -5.31 -6.65 11.17
N ASP A 70 -4.96 -7.53 10.24
CA ASP A 70 -5.45 -8.88 10.17
C ASP A 70 -4.35 -9.87 10.56
N ARG A 71 -4.71 -10.81 11.42
CA ARG A 71 -3.85 -11.96 11.72
C ARG A 71 -4.41 -13.21 11.06
N TYR A 72 -3.61 -13.75 10.16
CA TYR A 72 -3.87 -15.03 9.50
C TYR A 72 -3.12 -16.12 10.26
N VAL A 73 -3.85 -17.07 10.85
CA VAL A 73 -3.22 -18.31 11.33
C VAL A 73 -3.54 -19.39 10.31
N ARG A 74 -2.50 -20.09 9.87
CA ARG A 74 -2.62 -21.16 8.90
C ARG A 74 -3.04 -22.43 9.64
N ALA A 75 -4.35 -22.66 9.75
CA ALA A 75 -4.89 -23.94 10.22
C ALA A 75 -5.03 -24.91 9.02
N GLY A 76 -3.92 -25.51 8.58
CA GLY A 76 -3.90 -26.43 7.44
C GLY A 76 -4.01 -25.73 6.08
N ARG A 77 -4.89 -26.24 5.18
CA ARG A 77 -5.09 -25.67 3.83
C ARG A 77 -6.00 -24.43 3.82
N ASN A 78 -6.80 -24.21 4.86
CA ASN A 78 -7.73 -23.09 4.93
C ASN A 78 -7.13 -21.96 5.77
N LYS A 79 -6.99 -20.77 5.17
CA LYS A 79 -6.69 -19.54 5.91
C LYS A 79 -7.98 -19.10 6.60
N SER A 80 -7.96 -19.02 7.92
CA SER A 80 -9.07 -18.45 8.69
C SER A 80 -8.60 -17.14 9.30
N HIS A 81 -9.46 -16.12 9.31
CA HIS A 81 -9.20 -14.90 10.10
C HIS A 81 -9.42 -15.25 11.58
N HIS A 82 -8.35 -15.30 12.36
CA HIS A 82 -8.44 -15.67 13.78
C HIS A 82 -8.70 -14.46 14.68
N SER A 83 -8.08 -13.33 14.36
CA SER A 83 -8.26 -12.08 15.08
C SER A 83 -7.94 -10.87 14.21
N CYS A 84 -8.46 -9.72 14.64
CA CYS A 84 -8.17 -8.43 14.04
C CYS A 84 -7.71 -7.48 15.15
N LEU A 85 -6.64 -6.74 14.92
CA LEU A 85 -6.24 -5.62 15.75
C LEU A 85 -6.80 -4.35 15.12
N VAL A 86 -7.45 -3.51 15.91
CA VAL A 86 -7.90 -2.18 15.47
C VAL A 86 -7.25 -1.13 16.36
N THR A 87 -6.50 -0.21 15.78
CA THR A 87 -5.89 0.92 16.51
C THR A 87 -6.72 2.18 16.35
N ASP A 88 -6.43 3.18 17.19
CA ASP A 88 -7.01 4.53 17.16
C ASP A 88 -8.55 4.54 17.29
N VAL A 89 -9.08 3.56 18.03
CA VAL A 89 -10.50 3.42 18.32
C VAL A 89 -10.91 4.52 19.33
N PRO A 90 -11.85 5.42 18.97
CA PRO A 90 -12.28 6.52 19.83
C PRO A 90 -12.68 6.06 21.23
N GLY A 91 -11.94 6.51 22.26
CA GLY A 91 -12.19 6.17 23.67
C GLY A 91 -11.56 4.87 24.16
N TYR A 92 -11.03 4.03 23.26
CA TYR A 92 -10.49 2.71 23.63
C TYR A 92 -9.00 2.55 23.33
N GLY A 93 -8.44 3.37 22.43
CA GLY A 93 -7.05 3.25 21.99
C GLY A 93 -6.93 2.12 20.98
N ALA A 94 -6.49 0.94 21.40
CA ALA A 94 -6.43 -0.24 20.54
C ALA A 94 -7.23 -1.41 21.11
N ILE A 95 -7.84 -2.19 20.22
CA ILE A 95 -8.62 -3.38 20.56
C ILE A 95 -8.22 -4.57 19.68
N ILE A 96 -8.31 -5.76 20.22
CA ILE A 96 -8.16 -7.03 19.51
C ILE A 96 -9.52 -7.71 19.51
N VAL A 97 -10.08 -7.92 18.33
CA VAL A 97 -11.32 -8.67 18.12
C VAL A 97 -10.95 -10.11 17.78
N LYS A 98 -11.14 -11.02 18.73
CA LYS A 98 -10.92 -12.46 18.55
C LYS A 98 -12.19 -13.12 18.03
N ARG A 99 -12.12 -13.65 16.81
CA ARG A 99 -13.24 -14.38 16.18
C ARG A 99 -13.49 -15.71 16.88
N MET A 100 -12.42 -16.44 17.18
CA MET A 100 -12.50 -17.67 17.96
C MET A 100 -12.48 -17.34 19.46
N GLY A 101 -13.50 -17.78 20.19
CA GLY A 101 -13.70 -17.46 21.60
C GLY A 101 -14.54 -16.20 21.85
N LEU A 102 -14.92 -15.48 20.78
CA LEU A 102 -15.84 -14.34 20.78
C LEU A 102 -15.51 -13.25 21.81
N ARG A 103 -14.26 -12.77 21.80
CA ARG A 103 -13.79 -11.77 22.77
C ARG A 103 -13.33 -10.50 22.08
N VAL A 104 -13.49 -9.38 22.77
CA VAL A 104 -12.81 -8.13 22.43
C VAL A 104 -11.95 -7.72 23.60
N LEU A 105 -10.65 -7.63 23.33
CA LEU A 105 -9.64 -7.27 24.31
C LEU A 105 -9.16 -5.86 24.02
N ARG A 106 -9.03 -5.03 25.04
CA ARG A 106 -8.33 -3.76 24.96
C ARG A 106 -6.85 -4.00 25.17
N VAL A 107 -6.04 -3.34 24.35
CA VAL A 107 -4.59 -3.28 24.47
C VAL A 107 -4.16 -1.82 24.47
N ARG A 108 -3.19 -1.46 25.29
CA ARG A 108 -2.70 -0.08 25.32
C ARG A 108 -1.85 0.19 24.08
N PRO A 109 -1.95 1.38 23.45
CA PRO A 109 -1.15 1.70 22.26
C PRO A 109 0.36 1.54 22.46
N GLU A 110 0.88 1.86 23.64
CA GLU A 110 2.29 1.72 24.03
C GLU A 110 2.78 0.27 24.17
N ASP A 111 1.84 -0.69 24.23
CA ASP A 111 2.12 -2.12 24.24
C ASP A 111 2.15 -2.73 22.83
N LEU A 112 1.99 -1.91 21.79
CA LEU A 112 2.11 -2.33 20.39
C LEU A 112 3.54 -2.11 19.89
N ILE A 113 4.10 -3.14 19.26
CA ILE A 113 5.37 -3.08 18.54
C ILE A 113 5.07 -2.79 17.08
N VAL A 114 5.65 -1.72 16.56
CA VAL A 114 5.56 -1.32 15.15
C VAL A 114 6.77 -1.88 14.41
N LYS A 115 6.55 -2.75 13.42
CA LYS A 115 7.61 -3.26 12.55
C LYS A 115 7.82 -2.36 11.33
N ASP A 116 8.96 -2.55 10.67
CA ASP A 116 9.34 -1.82 9.44
C ASP A 116 8.33 -2.00 8.30
N ASP A 117 7.70 -3.18 8.21
CA ASP A 117 6.64 -3.50 7.24
C ASP A 117 5.26 -2.95 7.64
N LEU A 118 5.20 -2.10 8.67
CA LEU A 118 4.01 -1.58 9.33
C LEU A 118 3.09 -2.64 9.95
N SER A 119 3.51 -3.91 10.01
CA SER A 119 2.78 -4.87 10.83
C SER A 119 2.89 -4.52 12.31
N ARG A 120 2.05 -5.16 13.11
CA ARG A 120 1.94 -4.93 14.54
C ARG A 120 2.09 -6.24 15.29
N ASP A 121 2.88 -6.20 16.34
CA ASP A 121 2.89 -7.21 17.39
C ASP A 121 2.43 -6.56 18.70
N VAL A 122 2.03 -7.40 19.66
CA VAL A 122 1.78 -6.99 21.04
C VAL A 122 2.97 -7.42 21.89
N LYS A 123 3.43 -6.58 22.81
CA LYS A 123 4.50 -6.92 23.77
C LYS A 123 4.09 -8.11 24.65
N ALA A 124 5.05 -8.97 25.02
CA ALA A 124 4.79 -10.16 25.83
C ALA A 124 4.19 -9.84 27.20
N GLY A 125 4.59 -8.72 27.81
CA GLY A 125 4.07 -8.24 29.09
C GLY A 125 2.86 -7.31 28.98
N ALA A 126 2.24 -7.20 27.81
CA ALA A 126 1.08 -6.32 27.61
C ALA A 126 -0.09 -6.74 28.51
N GLU A 127 -0.69 -5.77 29.21
CA GLU A 127 -1.90 -6.01 29.97
C GLU A 127 -3.10 -5.97 29.03
N LEU A 128 -3.82 -7.09 28.94
CA LEU A 128 -5.01 -7.22 28.10
C LEU A 128 -6.25 -7.27 28.97
N SER A 129 -7.13 -6.29 28.79
CA SER A 129 -8.40 -6.22 29.53
C SER A 129 -9.56 -6.57 28.61
N GLU A 130 -10.44 -7.47 29.06
CA GLU A 130 -11.63 -7.83 28.29
C GLU A 130 -12.68 -6.72 28.38
N LEU A 131 -13.24 -6.31 27.24
CA LEU A 131 -14.32 -5.32 27.21
C LEU A 131 -15.65 -6.03 27.50
N ALA A 132 -16.26 -5.69 28.63
CA ALA A 132 -17.57 -6.21 29.02
C ALA A 132 -18.68 -5.73 28.08
N GLY A 133 -19.74 -6.53 27.94
CA GLY A 133 -20.96 -6.15 27.20
C GLY A 133 -20.85 -6.26 25.67
N VAL A 134 -19.73 -6.76 25.15
CA VAL A 134 -19.54 -6.94 23.72
C VAL A 134 -20.30 -8.16 23.20
N ARG A 135 -21.11 -7.98 22.16
CA ARG A 135 -21.78 -9.07 21.44
C ARG A 135 -21.25 -9.18 20.02
N ILE A 136 -20.80 -10.37 19.62
CA ILE A 136 -20.35 -10.62 18.25
C ILE A 136 -21.48 -11.25 17.44
N ASP A 137 -21.74 -10.71 16.24
CA ASP A 137 -22.75 -11.24 15.32
C ASP A 137 -22.37 -12.67 14.87
N PRO A 138 -23.21 -13.68 15.16
CA PRO A 138 -22.91 -15.08 14.85
C PRO A 138 -22.87 -15.38 13.35
N GLN A 139 -23.43 -14.54 12.48
CA GLN A 139 -23.37 -14.74 11.03
C GLN A 139 -21.99 -14.42 10.46
N MET A 140 -21.14 -13.71 11.21
CA MET A 140 -19.70 -13.50 10.96
C MET A 140 -19.31 -13.11 9.53
N GLN A 141 -20.22 -12.52 8.75
CA GLN A 141 -19.88 -11.87 7.48
C GLN A 141 -19.11 -10.56 7.76
N TRP A 142 -19.43 -9.92 8.88
CA TRP A 142 -18.75 -8.75 9.43
C TRP A 142 -18.49 -8.97 10.92
N LEU A 143 -17.38 -8.44 11.45
CA LEU A 143 -17.17 -8.47 12.90
C LEU A 143 -17.92 -7.29 13.51
N THR A 144 -19.13 -7.56 14.00
CA THR A 144 -19.90 -6.62 14.82
C THR A 144 -19.49 -6.77 16.29
N PHE A 145 -19.44 -5.68 17.04
CA PHE A 145 -19.26 -5.68 18.50
C PHE A 145 -19.84 -4.42 19.13
N ASP A 146 -20.36 -4.50 20.36
CA ASP A 146 -20.85 -3.32 21.08
C ASP A 146 -19.78 -2.76 22.01
N LEU A 147 -19.43 -1.48 21.85
CA LEU A 147 -18.43 -0.81 22.68
C LEU A 147 -19.11 -0.05 23.84
N PRO A 148 -18.80 -0.37 25.11
CA PRO A 148 -19.47 0.22 26.27
C PRO A 148 -19.07 1.69 26.48
N LYS A 149 -19.97 2.64 26.20
CA LYS A 149 -19.70 4.07 26.36
C LYS A 149 -20.23 4.56 27.72
N PRO A 150 -19.38 5.09 28.64
CA PRO A 150 -19.85 5.58 29.94
C PRO A 150 -20.99 6.60 29.80
N GLY A 151 -22.11 6.36 30.49
CA GLY A 151 -23.27 7.26 30.50
C GLY A 151 -24.10 7.29 29.21
N SER A 152 -23.94 6.31 28.31
CA SER A 152 -24.74 6.23 27.08
C SER A 152 -24.88 4.78 26.61
N ASP A 153 -25.78 4.54 25.67
CA ASP A 153 -25.94 3.21 25.09
C ASP A 153 -24.65 2.75 24.39
N PRO A 154 -24.35 1.43 24.41
CA PRO A 154 -23.22 0.89 23.68
C PRO A 154 -23.25 1.27 22.21
N VAL A 155 -22.08 1.60 21.65
CA VAL A 155 -21.97 1.94 20.23
C VAL A 155 -21.61 0.68 19.46
N ARG A 156 -22.43 0.33 18.46
CA ARG A 156 -22.16 -0.78 17.56
C ARG A 156 -20.94 -0.49 16.69
N GLY A 157 -19.88 -1.25 16.87
CA GLY A 157 -18.73 -1.31 15.99
C GLY A 157 -18.87 -2.41 14.95
N VAL A 158 -18.45 -2.13 13.71
CA VAL A 158 -18.43 -3.10 12.61
C VAL A 158 -17.09 -2.99 11.88
N ILE A 159 -16.35 -4.10 11.77
CA ILE A 159 -15.21 -4.20 10.86
C ILE A 159 -15.70 -4.80 9.55
N LYS A 160 -15.59 -4.03 8.47
CA LYS A 160 -16.01 -4.42 7.12
C LYS A 160 -14.99 -4.01 6.08
N ASP A 161 -15.11 -4.55 4.88
CA ASP A 161 -14.24 -4.18 3.77
C ASP A 161 -14.41 -2.70 3.42
N ALA A 162 -13.30 -2.03 3.06
CA ALA A 162 -13.38 -0.68 2.53
C ALA A 162 -14.24 -0.65 1.24
N PRO A 163 -14.83 0.50 0.92
CA PRO A 163 -15.47 0.71 -0.37
C PRO A 163 -14.53 0.28 -1.51
N MET A 164 -15.06 -0.53 -2.42
CA MET A 164 -14.28 -1.09 -3.51
C MET A 164 -13.90 0.01 -4.50
N LEU A 165 -12.67 -0.05 -5.00
CA LEU A 165 -12.24 0.79 -6.11
C LEU A 165 -12.77 0.21 -7.42
N THR A 166 -13.62 0.95 -8.11
CA THR A 166 -14.19 0.56 -9.40
C THR A 166 -13.99 1.65 -10.46
N GLY A 167 -13.77 1.24 -11.71
CA GLY A 167 -13.51 2.12 -12.85
C GLY A 167 -12.11 2.72 -12.85
N TRP A 168 -11.89 3.74 -13.69
CA TRP A 168 -10.60 4.43 -13.78
C TRP A 168 -10.27 5.17 -12.47
N LYS A 169 -9.03 4.98 -11.99
CA LYS A 169 -8.48 5.57 -10.77
C LYS A 169 -7.13 6.21 -11.01
N THR A 170 -6.88 7.28 -10.28
CA THR A 170 -5.57 7.89 -10.13
C THR A 170 -4.68 7.05 -9.21
N LEU A 171 -3.36 7.23 -9.31
CA LEU A 171 -2.42 6.60 -8.39
C LEU A 171 -2.74 6.93 -6.93
N GLN A 172 -3.08 8.19 -6.64
CA GLN A 172 -3.37 8.65 -5.28
C GLN A 172 -4.60 7.94 -4.71
N GLU A 173 -5.69 7.83 -5.47
CA GLU A 173 -6.88 7.05 -5.05
C GLU A 173 -6.54 5.58 -4.76
N VAL A 174 -5.67 4.96 -5.57
CA VAL A 174 -5.22 3.58 -5.32
C VAL A 174 -4.44 3.49 -4.01
N LEU A 175 -3.49 4.40 -3.76
CA LEU A 175 -2.70 4.39 -2.53
C LEU A 175 -3.53 4.74 -1.28
N ASP A 176 -4.51 5.63 -1.39
CA ASP A 176 -5.36 6.04 -0.27
C ASP A 176 -6.39 4.97 0.10
N SER A 177 -6.82 4.16 -0.87
CA SER A 177 -7.76 3.05 -0.61
C SER A 177 -7.19 1.96 0.29
N ASN A 178 -5.86 1.78 0.28
CA ASN A 178 -5.20 0.73 1.04
C ASN A 178 -3.83 1.21 1.53
N LYS A 179 -3.76 1.57 2.81
CA LYS A 179 -2.51 2.02 3.45
C LYS A 179 -1.38 0.99 3.36
N ARG A 180 -1.71 -0.30 3.25
CA ARG A 180 -0.72 -1.35 3.00
C ARG A 180 0.00 -1.13 1.68
N PHE A 181 -0.67 -0.64 0.65
CA PHE A 181 -0.04 -0.37 -0.64
C PHE A 181 1.02 0.71 -0.50
N ASN A 182 0.72 1.79 0.22
CA ASN A 182 1.69 2.84 0.47
C ASN A 182 2.92 2.29 1.22
N ALA A 183 2.70 1.51 2.29
CA ALA A 183 3.76 0.86 3.05
C ALA A 183 4.66 -0.04 2.18
N GLU A 184 4.05 -0.91 1.39
CA GLU A 184 4.76 -1.83 0.51
C GLU A 184 5.46 -1.09 -0.63
N VAL A 185 4.88 0.00 -1.15
CA VAL A 185 5.54 0.84 -2.16
C VAL A 185 6.83 1.45 -1.62
N MET A 186 6.81 1.91 -0.37
CA MET A 186 7.96 2.56 0.27
C MET A 186 9.08 1.58 0.66
N THR A 187 8.74 0.32 0.92
CA THR A 187 9.69 -0.70 1.40
C THR A 187 10.16 -1.66 0.30
N TYR A 188 9.46 -1.72 -0.83
CA TYR A 188 9.82 -2.61 -1.93
C TYR A 188 11.10 -2.16 -2.65
N THR A 189 12.08 -3.06 -2.68
CA THR A 189 13.29 -2.92 -3.48
C THR A 189 13.25 -3.95 -4.64
N PRO A 190 13.19 -3.50 -5.91
CA PRO A 190 13.25 -4.42 -7.05
C PRO A 190 14.65 -5.02 -7.18
N ASP A 191 14.73 -6.14 -7.88
CA ASP A 191 16.01 -6.71 -8.30
C ASP A 191 16.83 -5.68 -9.10
N PRO A 192 18.05 -5.32 -8.65
CA PRO A 192 18.81 -4.23 -9.24
C PRO A 192 19.24 -4.50 -10.68
N GLU A 193 19.53 -5.76 -11.03
CA GLU A 193 19.91 -6.14 -12.40
C GLU A 193 18.73 -5.96 -13.37
N SER A 194 17.56 -6.46 -12.99
CA SER A 194 16.32 -6.32 -13.76
C SER A 194 15.92 -4.85 -13.90
N LEU A 195 16.06 -4.05 -12.84
CA LEU A 195 15.77 -2.62 -12.89
C LEU A 195 16.72 -1.89 -13.84
N ALA A 196 18.02 -2.19 -13.81
CA ALA A 196 18.99 -1.58 -14.71
C ALA A 196 18.71 -1.90 -16.19
N LYS A 197 18.38 -3.16 -16.49
CA LYS A 197 17.94 -3.60 -17.83
C LYS A 197 16.67 -2.89 -18.29
N LEU A 198 15.67 -2.77 -17.40
CA LEU A 198 14.45 -2.05 -17.70
C LEU A 198 14.72 -0.57 -17.99
N ALA A 199 15.60 0.07 -17.22
CA ALA A 199 15.96 1.48 -17.38
C ALA A 199 16.63 1.79 -18.73
N SER A 200 17.40 0.83 -19.27
CA SER A 200 18.16 1.01 -20.50
C SER A 200 17.33 0.93 -21.78
N VAL A 201 16.09 0.43 -21.72
CA VAL A 201 15.20 0.38 -22.91
C VAL A 201 14.90 1.79 -23.42
N GLY A 202 14.64 2.73 -22.50
CA GLY A 202 14.35 4.11 -22.81
C GLY A 202 12.94 4.38 -23.34
N GLY A 203 12.64 5.67 -23.50
CA GLY A 203 11.36 6.19 -24.00
C GLY A 203 10.21 6.13 -22.99
N VAL A 204 9.04 6.59 -23.44
CA VAL A 204 7.81 6.64 -22.64
C VAL A 204 6.91 5.47 -23.00
N TRP A 205 6.35 4.83 -21.99
CA TRP A 205 5.47 3.67 -22.10
C TRP A 205 4.25 3.89 -21.22
N ARG A 206 3.07 3.47 -21.69
CA ARG A 206 1.84 3.51 -20.89
C ARG A 206 1.47 2.09 -20.49
N VAL A 207 1.08 1.89 -19.24
CA VAL A 207 0.53 0.62 -18.75
C VAL A 207 -0.84 0.87 -18.14
N ASP A 208 -1.86 0.30 -18.77
CA ASP A 208 -3.20 0.29 -18.20
C ASP A 208 -3.32 -0.94 -17.28
N MET A 209 -3.34 -0.70 -15.97
CA MET A 209 -3.38 -1.67 -14.89
C MET A 209 -4.81 -1.97 -14.46
N TYR A 210 -5.18 -3.25 -14.48
CA TYR A 210 -6.48 -3.75 -14.03
C TYR A 210 -6.30 -4.53 -12.74
N PHE A 211 -7.10 -4.20 -11.73
CA PHE A 211 -6.98 -4.78 -10.41
C PHE A 211 -8.32 -4.83 -9.68
N GLY A 212 -8.44 -5.71 -8.70
CA GLY A 212 -9.55 -5.70 -7.73
C GLY A 212 -9.01 -5.40 -6.34
N SER A 213 -9.63 -4.49 -5.60
CA SER A 213 -9.26 -4.21 -4.20
C SER A 213 -9.52 -5.41 -3.27
N TRP A 214 -10.30 -6.38 -3.74
CA TRP A 214 -10.61 -7.66 -3.09
C TRP A 214 -9.66 -8.80 -3.51
N CYS A 215 -8.81 -8.59 -4.53
CA CYS A 215 -7.98 -9.65 -5.10
C CYS A 215 -6.65 -9.77 -4.37
N THR A 216 -6.41 -10.93 -3.73
CA THR A 216 -5.17 -11.20 -2.98
C THR A 216 -3.90 -11.04 -3.81
N ASN A 217 -3.91 -11.43 -5.09
CA ASN A 217 -2.76 -11.25 -5.98
C ASN A 217 -2.54 -9.77 -6.32
N CYS A 218 -3.62 -9.00 -6.48
CA CYS A 218 -3.51 -7.55 -6.67
C CYS A 218 -2.89 -6.90 -5.44
N GLU A 219 -3.31 -7.29 -4.24
CA GLU A 219 -2.72 -6.77 -3.00
C GLU A 219 -1.22 -7.03 -2.91
N ARG A 220 -0.77 -8.19 -3.39
CA ARG A 220 0.64 -8.59 -3.34
C ARG A 220 1.51 -7.89 -4.38
N TYR A 221 1.03 -7.77 -5.62
CA TYR A 221 1.87 -7.37 -6.75
C TYR A 221 1.69 -5.90 -7.14
N LEU A 222 0.50 -5.32 -6.98
CA LEU A 222 0.23 -3.94 -7.40
C LEU A 222 1.15 -2.91 -6.71
N PRO A 223 1.43 -2.99 -5.38
CA PRO A 223 2.36 -2.07 -4.73
C PRO A 223 3.77 -2.16 -5.32
N ARG A 224 4.23 -3.36 -5.68
CA ARG A 224 5.56 -3.58 -6.29
C ARG A 224 5.65 -2.94 -7.67
N ILE A 225 4.59 -3.09 -8.48
CA ILE A 225 4.47 -2.47 -9.81
C ILE A 225 4.54 -0.95 -9.68
N ILE A 226 3.77 -0.39 -8.74
CA ILE A 226 3.77 1.05 -8.45
C ILE A 226 5.17 1.51 -8.04
N ALA A 227 5.82 0.83 -7.09
CA ALA A 227 7.16 1.18 -6.63
C ALA A 227 8.19 1.15 -7.76
N THR A 228 8.18 0.10 -8.60
CA THR A 228 9.06 0.00 -9.76
C THR A 228 8.89 1.21 -10.69
N ALA A 229 7.65 1.59 -11.04
CA ALA A 229 7.39 2.68 -11.97
C ALA A 229 7.59 4.09 -11.36
N HIS A 230 6.99 4.36 -10.19
CA HIS A 230 6.89 5.71 -9.62
C HIS A 230 7.98 6.06 -8.62
N THR A 231 8.68 5.09 -8.06
CA THR A 231 9.79 5.34 -7.12
C THR A 231 11.13 5.13 -7.82
N HIS A 232 11.37 3.91 -8.30
CA HIS A 232 12.69 3.47 -8.76
C HIS A 232 13.04 3.97 -10.17
N LEU A 233 12.17 3.75 -11.17
CA LEU A 233 12.39 4.29 -12.51
C LEU A 233 12.35 5.83 -12.53
N ALA A 234 11.44 6.44 -11.76
CA ALA A 234 11.39 7.88 -11.63
C ALA A 234 12.69 8.47 -11.04
N ALA A 235 13.34 7.78 -10.09
CA ALA A 235 14.65 8.18 -9.58
C ALA A 235 15.73 8.08 -10.66
N GLN A 236 15.79 6.98 -11.42
CA GLN A 236 16.75 6.82 -12.52
C GLN A 236 16.54 7.88 -13.62
N ARG A 237 15.29 8.23 -13.93
CA ARG A 237 14.95 9.26 -14.92
C ARG A 237 15.40 10.66 -14.51
N ARG A 238 15.38 10.98 -13.20
CA ARG A 238 15.94 12.24 -12.68
C ARG A 238 17.44 12.36 -12.96
N SER A 239 18.19 11.27 -12.86
CA SER A 239 19.63 11.24 -13.20
C SER A 239 19.92 11.06 -14.68
N ASN A 240 19.02 10.42 -15.42
CA ASN A 240 19.17 10.13 -16.84
C ASN A 240 17.81 10.32 -17.56
N PRO A 241 17.57 11.49 -18.19
CA PRO A 241 16.30 11.77 -18.88
C PRO A 241 15.95 10.80 -20.03
N LYS A 242 16.94 10.04 -20.54
CA LYS A 242 16.73 9.02 -21.57
C LYS A 242 16.26 7.67 -21.00
N ALA A 243 16.35 7.49 -19.68
CA ALA A 243 15.88 6.27 -19.03
C ALA A 243 14.37 6.08 -19.22
N THR A 244 13.94 4.82 -19.20
CA THR A 244 12.55 4.39 -19.37
C THR A 244 11.59 5.13 -18.44
N GLU A 245 10.51 5.67 -18.99
CA GLU A 245 9.36 6.18 -18.23
C GLU A 245 8.18 5.24 -18.41
N VAL A 246 7.57 4.83 -17.29
CA VAL A 246 6.36 4.01 -17.26
C VAL A 246 5.24 4.82 -16.62
N GLN A 247 4.22 5.14 -17.42
CA GLN A 247 3.03 5.85 -16.99
C GLN A 247 1.92 4.85 -16.67
N LEU A 248 1.57 4.74 -15.39
CA LEU A 248 0.51 3.84 -14.94
C LEU A 248 -0.87 4.52 -14.99
N ARG A 249 -1.88 3.78 -15.45
CA ARG A 249 -3.31 4.14 -15.31
C ARG A 249 -4.01 2.95 -14.66
N PHE A 250 -4.92 3.19 -13.72
CA PHE A 250 -5.52 2.11 -12.95
C PHE A 250 -7.00 1.96 -13.26
N TYR A 251 -7.47 0.73 -13.42
CA TYR A 251 -8.87 0.37 -13.57
C TYR A 251 -9.24 -0.64 -12.48
N GLY A 252 -10.04 -0.18 -11.52
CA GLY A 252 -10.55 -1.01 -10.44
C GLY A 252 -11.75 -1.84 -10.88
N LEU A 253 -11.84 -3.09 -10.45
CA LEU A 253 -12.91 -4.01 -10.81
C LEU A 253 -13.80 -4.34 -9.61
N PRO A 254 -15.14 -4.33 -9.77
CA PRO A 254 -16.02 -4.83 -8.73
C PRO A 254 -15.81 -6.34 -8.56
N PRO A 255 -16.05 -6.89 -7.35
CA PRO A 255 -16.30 -8.30 -7.23
C PRO A 255 -17.67 -8.57 -7.87
N VAL A 256 -17.74 -9.56 -8.73
CA VAL A 256 -19.03 -10.02 -9.26
C VAL A 256 -19.21 -11.44 -8.73
N GLY A 257 -20.45 -11.77 -8.36
CA GLY A 257 -20.81 -12.88 -7.47
C GLY A 257 -20.03 -14.19 -7.67
N GLY A 258 -19.15 -14.49 -6.71
CA GLY A 258 -18.35 -15.72 -6.69
C GLY A 258 -17.15 -15.67 -7.64
N ASP A 259 -16.04 -16.29 -7.22
CA ASP A 259 -14.84 -16.41 -8.06
C ASP A 259 -15.18 -17.24 -9.32
N PRO A 260 -14.91 -16.76 -10.55
CA PRO A 260 -14.27 -15.49 -10.94
C PRO A 260 -15.23 -14.56 -11.70
N GLY A 261 -16.18 -13.91 -11.02
CA GLY A 261 -17.20 -13.09 -11.69
C GLY A 261 -16.69 -11.80 -12.36
N PHE A 262 -15.44 -11.38 -12.14
CA PHE A 262 -14.93 -10.13 -12.75
C PHE A 262 -14.90 -10.16 -14.28
N TYR A 263 -15.01 -11.36 -14.89
CA TYR A 263 -15.10 -11.52 -16.34
C TYR A 263 -16.32 -10.85 -16.94
N ASP A 264 -17.35 -10.50 -16.16
CA ASP A 264 -18.53 -9.81 -16.71
C ASP A 264 -18.35 -8.31 -16.94
N ASP A 265 -17.28 -7.72 -16.41
CA ASP A 265 -16.95 -6.32 -16.64
C ASP A 265 -16.71 -6.06 -18.16
N PRO A 266 -17.40 -5.07 -18.76
CA PRO A 266 -17.28 -4.80 -20.19
C PRO A 266 -15.84 -4.47 -20.63
N GLU A 267 -15.06 -3.77 -19.81
CA GLU A 267 -13.67 -3.42 -20.14
C GLU A 267 -12.80 -4.68 -20.09
N VAL A 268 -12.99 -5.56 -19.10
CA VAL A 268 -12.29 -6.86 -19.02
C VAL A 268 -12.57 -7.72 -20.24
N LYS A 269 -13.85 -7.82 -20.66
CA LYS A 269 -14.25 -8.56 -21.87
C LYS A 269 -13.63 -7.97 -23.12
N ALA A 270 -13.77 -6.66 -23.32
CA ALA A 270 -13.27 -5.96 -24.51
C ALA A 270 -11.74 -6.05 -24.65
N ARG A 271 -11.03 -6.16 -23.53
CA ARG A 271 -9.57 -6.27 -23.51
C ARG A 271 -9.07 -7.71 -23.45
N HIS A 272 -9.94 -8.71 -23.30
CA HIS A 272 -9.58 -10.11 -23.09
C HIS A 272 -8.62 -10.31 -21.91
N ILE A 273 -8.95 -9.74 -20.75
CA ILE A 273 -8.13 -9.88 -19.54
C ILE A 273 -8.46 -11.21 -18.84
N GLY A 274 -7.45 -12.07 -18.70
CA GLY A 274 -7.62 -13.42 -18.19
C GLY A 274 -7.39 -13.53 -16.68
N LYS A 275 -6.41 -12.80 -16.13
CA LYS A 275 -6.02 -12.89 -14.71
C LYS A 275 -5.65 -11.54 -14.12
N LEU A 276 -5.93 -11.36 -12.83
CA LEU A 276 -5.56 -10.15 -12.09
C LEU A 276 -4.31 -10.36 -11.19
N PRO A 277 -3.49 -9.31 -10.97
CA PRO A 277 -3.52 -8.05 -11.69
C PRO A 277 -3.10 -8.22 -13.15
N ALA A 278 -3.63 -7.40 -14.06
CA ALA A 278 -3.23 -7.38 -15.46
C ALA A 278 -2.70 -5.99 -15.82
N GLY A 279 -1.65 -5.92 -16.63
CA GLY A 279 -1.20 -4.68 -17.25
C GLY A 279 -1.14 -4.83 -18.75
N LEU A 280 -1.84 -3.93 -19.45
CA LEU A 280 -1.79 -3.79 -20.90
C LEU A 280 -0.77 -2.71 -21.24
N ILE A 281 0.26 -3.07 -22.00
CA ILE A 281 1.43 -2.23 -22.23
C ILE A 281 1.34 -1.61 -23.61
N TYR A 282 1.49 -0.28 -23.67
CA TYR A 282 1.36 0.49 -24.89
C TYR A 282 2.63 1.28 -25.19
N LYS A 283 2.97 1.35 -26.48
CA LYS A 283 3.98 2.24 -27.06
C LYS A 283 3.32 3.07 -28.16
N SER A 284 3.42 4.40 -28.07
CA SER A 284 2.83 5.31 -29.07
C SER A 284 1.35 5.01 -29.36
N GLY A 285 0.59 4.64 -28.32
CA GLY A 285 -0.84 4.31 -28.42
C GLY A 285 -1.16 2.88 -28.88
N GLN A 286 -0.19 2.12 -29.40
CA GLN A 286 -0.39 0.74 -29.83
C GLN A 286 -0.14 -0.24 -28.68
N LEU A 287 -1.01 -1.25 -28.54
CA LEU A 287 -0.85 -2.34 -27.57
C LEU A 287 0.29 -3.25 -28.05
N VAL A 288 1.33 -3.39 -27.26
CA VAL A 288 2.53 -4.18 -27.63
C VAL A 288 2.74 -5.42 -26.78
N GLY A 289 2.07 -5.52 -25.62
CA GLY A 289 2.18 -6.70 -24.78
C GLY A 289 1.30 -6.63 -23.56
N ARG A 290 1.33 -7.72 -22.78
CA ARG A 290 0.49 -7.94 -21.61
C ARG A 290 1.25 -8.71 -20.54
N ILE A 291 1.00 -8.41 -19.28
CA ILE A 291 1.51 -9.18 -18.14
C ILE A 291 0.33 -9.40 -17.18
N GLU A 292 0.12 -10.64 -16.75
CA GLU A 292 -1.04 -11.00 -15.92
C GLU A 292 -0.67 -11.93 -14.75
N GLY A 293 -1.43 -11.81 -13.66
CA GLY A 293 -1.36 -12.70 -12.51
C GLY A 293 0.02 -12.75 -11.86
N THR A 294 0.54 -13.96 -11.68
CA THR A 294 1.84 -14.21 -11.03
C THR A 294 3.04 -13.80 -11.88
N ASN A 295 2.86 -13.47 -13.16
CA ASN A 295 3.94 -12.95 -14.00
C ASN A 295 4.43 -11.58 -13.52
N TRP A 296 3.69 -10.93 -12.60
CA TRP A 296 4.10 -9.73 -11.89
C TRP A 296 4.99 -9.96 -10.66
N GLU A 297 5.44 -11.19 -10.41
CA GLU A 297 6.28 -11.47 -9.23
C GLU A 297 7.56 -10.62 -9.17
N ASN A 298 8.18 -10.38 -10.33
CA ASN A 298 9.25 -9.40 -10.54
C ASN A 298 8.81 -8.38 -11.61
N PRO A 299 8.21 -7.25 -11.24
CA PRO A 299 7.71 -6.25 -12.18
C PRO A 299 8.79 -5.68 -13.11
N ALA A 300 10.02 -5.50 -12.61
CA ALA A 300 11.10 -4.95 -13.42
C ALA A 300 11.49 -5.90 -14.56
N ALA A 301 11.68 -7.18 -14.25
CA ALA A 301 11.99 -8.21 -15.24
C ALA A 301 10.83 -8.42 -16.22
N ALA A 302 9.59 -8.47 -15.72
CA ALA A 302 8.41 -8.69 -16.53
C ALA A 302 8.19 -7.53 -17.54
N LEU A 303 8.34 -6.28 -17.08
CA LEU A 303 8.30 -5.12 -17.96
C LEU A 303 9.43 -5.17 -18.98
N TYR A 304 10.67 -5.43 -18.57
CA TYR A 304 11.81 -5.51 -19.49
C TYR A 304 11.58 -6.53 -20.60
N ALA A 305 11.07 -7.72 -20.27
CA ALA A 305 10.79 -8.77 -21.25
C ALA A 305 9.82 -8.30 -22.35
N VAL A 306 8.76 -7.57 -21.99
CA VAL A 306 7.82 -7.01 -22.98
C VAL A 306 8.46 -5.86 -23.75
N LEU A 307 9.06 -4.91 -23.04
CA LEU A 307 9.54 -3.65 -23.61
C LEU A 307 10.70 -3.85 -24.59
N SER A 308 11.63 -4.76 -24.27
CA SER A 308 12.78 -5.07 -25.13
C SER A 308 12.41 -5.78 -26.43
N SER A 309 11.27 -6.47 -26.48
CA SER A 309 10.80 -7.16 -27.70
C SER A 309 10.36 -6.21 -28.82
N VAL A 310 10.15 -4.93 -28.52
CA VAL A 310 9.64 -3.90 -29.44
C VAL A 310 10.71 -2.86 -29.76
N SER A 311 11.82 -2.84 -29.02
CA SER A 311 12.88 -1.82 -29.14
C SER A 311 14.05 -2.25 -30.02
N ASN A 312 14.04 -3.48 -30.54
CA ASN A 312 14.96 -3.97 -31.57
C ASN A 312 14.30 -3.84 -32.94
#